data_AF-A0A919WJ56-F1
#
_entry.id   AF-A0A919WJ56-F1
#
_cell.length_a   1.000
_cell.length_b   1.000
_cell.length_c   1.000
_cell.angle_alpha   90.00
_cell.angle_beta   90.00
_cell.angle_gamma   90.00
#
_symmetry.space_group_name_H-M   'P 1'
#
loop_
_entity.id
_entity.type
_entity.pdbx_description
1 polymer ?
#
loop_
_entity_poly.entity_id
_entity_poly.type
_entity_poly.pdbx_seq_one_letter_code
_entity_poly.pdbx_strand_id
1 'polypeptide(L)' 'MPASEKKLTLASLMYHQIYGVELPNYNYTQQDIDYIIQQLELKIKEDVEIFQTEYLH' A
#
# COMPACT_ATOMS: atom_id res chain seq x y z
N MET A 1 9.56 -10.09 -14.99
CA MET A 1 8.80 -11.21 -14.37
C MET A 1 7.52 -10.64 -13.79
N PRO A 2 6.37 -11.32 -13.94
CA PRO A 2 5.13 -10.91 -13.29
C PRO A 2 5.31 -10.90 -11.77
N ALA A 3 4.57 -10.04 -11.09
CA ALA A 3 4.55 -10.02 -9.63
C ALA A 3 4.13 -11.37 -9.06
N SER A 4 4.65 -11.72 -7.88
CA SER A 4 4.20 -12.93 -7.20
C SER A 4 2.78 -12.73 -6.66
N GLU A 5 1.97 -13.77 -6.69
CA GLU A 5 0.60 -13.73 -6.16
C GLU A 5 0.56 -13.24 -4.70
N LYS A 6 1.54 -13.67 -3.88
CA LYS A 6 1.64 -13.21 -2.48
C LYS A 6 1.78 -11.70 -2.37
N LYS A 7 2.65 -11.09 -3.18
CA LYS A 7 2.87 -9.64 -3.17
C LYS A 7 1.67 -8.90 -3.76
N LEU A 8 1.04 -9.44 -4.79
CA LEU A 8 -0.21 -8.90 -5.34
C LEU A 8 -1.32 -8.88 -4.30
N THR A 9 -1.55 -9.98 -3.58
CA THR A 9 -2.54 -10.06 -2.50
C THR A 9 -2.24 -9.06 -1.39
N LEU A 10 -0.97 -8.94 -0.98
CA LEU A 10 -0.57 -7.97 0.03
C LEU A 10 -0.85 -6.53 -0.43
N ALA A 11 -0.43 -6.17 -1.65
CA ALA A 11 -0.66 -4.85 -2.22
C ALA A 11 -2.16 -4.54 -2.33
N SER A 12 -2.98 -5.50 -2.77
CA SER A 12 -4.44 -5.34 -2.86
C SER A 12 -5.10 -5.11 -1.51
N LEU A 13 -4.71 -5.86 -0.47
CA LEU A 13 -5.24 -5.68 0.88
C LEU A 13 -4.88 -4.31 1.45
N MET A 14 -3.61 -3.91 1.33
CA MET A 14 -3.13 -2.60 1.79
C MET A 14 -3.81 -1.45 1.04
N TYR A 15 -3.93 -1.56 -0.28
CA TYR A 15 -4.55 -0.53 -1.12
C TYR A 15 -6.02 -0.34 -0.75
N HIS A 16 -6.76 -1.44 -0.55
CA HIS A 16 -8.14 -1.39 -0.10
C HIS A 16 -8.27 -0.78 1.30
N GLN A 17 -7.38 -1.13 2.23
CA GLN A 17 -7.40 -0.57 3.58
C GLN A 17 -7.19 0.95 3.58
N ILE A 18 -6.30 1.46 2.72
CA ILE A 18 -5.94 2.89 2.68
C ILE A 18 -6.95 3.71 1.87
N TYR A 19 -7.36 3.21 0.70
CA TYR A 19 -8.14 3.98 -0.27
C TYR A 19 -9.62 3.57 -0.35
N GLY A 20 -10.01 2.46 0.30
CA GLY A 20 -11.39 1.96 0.28
C GLY A 20 -11.84 1.41 -1.08
N VAL A 21 -10.90 1.17 -1.99
CA VAL A 21 -11.16 0.68 -3.35
C VAL A 21 -10.18 -0.43 -3.71
N GLU A 22 -10.51 -1.25 -4.72
CA GLU A 22 -9.63 -2.31 -5.17
C GLU A 22 -8.38 -1.76 -5.89
N LEU A 23 -7.26 -2.48 -5.75
CA LEU A 23 -6.06 -2.21 -6.53
C LEU A 23 -6.38 -2.43 -8.02
N PRO A 24 -6.08 -1.47 -8.91
CA PRO A 24 -6.35 -1.61 -10.34
C PRO A 24 -5.75 -2.91 -10.91
N ASN A 25 -6.51 -3.64 -11.73
CA ASN A 25 -6.02 -4.87 -12.32
C ASN A 25 -5.14 -4.58 -13.55
N TYR A 26 -3.83 -4.39 -13.32
CA TYR A 26 -2.82 -4.25 -14.36
C TYR A 26 -1.86 -5.44 -14.39
N ASN A 27 -1.14 -5.59 -15.50
CA ASN A 27 -0.07 -6.58 -15.65
C ASN A 27 1.20 -6.14 -14.90
N TYR A 28 1.12 -6.07 -13.58
CA TYR A 28 2.21 -5.61 -12.74
C TYR A 28 3.40 -6.55 -12.79
N THR A 29 4.59 -5.95 -12.96
CA THR A 29 5.85 -6.63 -12.74
C THR A 29 6.16 -6.72 -11.24
N GLN A 30 7.15 -7.53 -10.86
CA GLN A 30 7.64 -7.55 -9.47
C GLN A 30 8.08 -6.15 -8.99
N GLN A 31 8.75 -5.38 -9.84
CA GLN A 31 9.23 -4.05 -9.48
C GLN A 31 8.06 -3.08 -9.23
N ASP A 32 7.01 -3.16 -10.05
CA ASP A 32 5.82 -2.32 -9.86
C ASP A 32 5.15 -2.60 -8.52
N ILE A 33 4.94 -3.87 -8.19
CA ILE A 33 4.31 -4.24 -6.91
C ILE A 33 5.20 -3.89 -5.72
N ASP A 34 6.51 -4.07 -5.82
CA ASP A 34 7.43 -3.69 -4.74
C ASP A 34 7.40 -2.18 -4.50
N TYR A 35 7.35 -1.38 -5.57
CA TYR A 35 7.21 0.07 -5.46
C TYR A 35 5.85 0.45 -4.85
N ILE A 36 4.75 -0.17 -5.29
CA ILE A 36 3.42 0.10 -4.74
C ILE A 36 3.37 -0.23 -3.25
N ILE A 37 3.89 -1.38 -2.83
CA ILE A 37 3.94 -1.76 -1.40
C ILE A 37 4.71 -0.71 -0.60
N GLN A 38 5.89 -0.28 -1.07
CA GLN A 38 6.67 0.75 -0.38
C GLN A 38 5.91 2.08 -0.24
N GLN A 39 5.18 2.51 -1.27
CA GLN A 39 4.37 3.73 -1.18
C GLN A 39 3.21 3.58 -0.18
N LEU A 40 2.60 2.39 -0.11
CA LEU A 40 1.52 2.11 0.84
C LEU A 40 2.05 2.06 2.28
N GLU A 41 3.23 1.49 2.51
CA GLU A 41 3.89 1.49 3.83
C GLU A 41 4.24 2.90 4.31
N LEU A 42 4.77 3.74 3.42
CA LEU A 42 5.06 5.15 3.73
C LEU A 42 3.80 5.90 4.13
N LYS A 43 2.70 5.71 3.38
CA LYS A 43 1.44 6.36 3.68
C LYS A 43 0.84 5.94 5.02
N ILE A 44 0.88 4.64 5.35
CA ILE A 44 0.44 4.15 6.67
C ILE A 44 1.27 4.80 7.77
N LYS A 45 2.59 4.91 7.58
CA LYS A 45 3.48 5.53 8.56
C LYS A 45 3.17 7.02 8.75
N GLU A 46 2.97 7.76 7.66
CA GLU A 46 2.60 9.19 7.70
C GLU A 46 1.25 9.39 8.39
N ASP A 47 0.22 8.60 8.04
CA ASP A 47 -1.09 8.69 8.70
C ASP A 47 -0.96 8.44 10.21
N VAL A 48 -0.19 7.43 10.63
CA VAL A 48 0.07 7.14 12.05
C VAL A 48 0.79 8.30 12.75
N GLU A 49 1.77 8.92 12.10
CA GLU A 49 2.49 10.08 12.66
C GLU A 49 1.58 11.31 12.81
N ILE A 50 0.67 11.55 11.86
CA ILE A 50 -0.32 12.63 11.94
C ILE A 50 -1.27 12.39 13.12
N PHE A 51 -1.84 11.18 13.24
CA PHE A 51 -2.73 10.83 14.35
C PHE A 51 -2.03 10.99 15.71
N GLN A 52 -0.75 10.63 15.84
CA GLN A 52 -0.03 10.80 17.11
C GLN A 52 0.20 12.28 17.46
N THR A 53 0.41 13.13 16.45
CA THR A 53 0.69 14.56 16.66
C THR A 53 -0.58 15.33 17.04
N GLU A 54 -1.73 15.00 16.44
CA GLU A 54 -3.01 15.65 16.74
C GLU A 54 -3.55 15.36 18.15
N TYR A 55 -3.16 14.23 18.76
CA TYR A 55 -3.57 13.86 20.13
C TYR A 55 -2.67 14.43 21.23
N LEU A 56 -1.52 15.02 20.86
CA LEU A 56 -0.55 15.61 21.80
C LEU A 56 -0.64 17.14 21.89
N HIS A 57 -1.55 17.78 21.14
CA HIS A 57 -1.80 19.23 21.16
C HIS A 57 -3.19 19.58 21.73
#